data_AF-A0AA37PHU6-F1
#
_entry.id   AF-A0AA37PHU6-F1
#
_cell.length_a   1.000
_cell.length_b   1.000
_cell.length_c   1.000
_cell.angle_alpha   90.00
_cell.angle_beta   90.00
_cell.angle_gamma   90.00
#
_symmetry.space_group_name_H-M   'P 1'
#
loop_
_entity.id
_entity.type
_entity.pdbx_description
1 polymer ?
#
loop_
_entity_poly.entity_id
_entity_poly.type
_entity_poly.pdbx_seq_one_letter_code
_entity_poly.pdbx_strand_id
1 'polypeptide(L)'
;MGERIASKLGRSMRKAVGRLAKKHGLTDQARANRIMTIDQLKQHIEETLSTTRKMFGLGEVRILAVLFVLLVAPAGARRRAITRLRFRDIRVVLARDPEGGPHKLLIRFTPKFTKEYLGAKAHPHVFLLGIRHQTFRATSLTTPDQLKKLDICPGELELPLPLREDLDDTYILRRAVLTTTGYVLSNDPISEAMMGAWFKRIGELLGLEYSTILYSLRYNAANGFDQSADVSEALRNLVLGHASSEPFRHHYLGREIGADLWGIRRGQKPQQALIKQSDSVGHSISKRRLTDLTQEQSASIATHPTIRRLTMAL
;
A
#
# COMPACT_ATOMS: atom_id res chain seq x y z
N MET A 1 -14.70 14.41 11.11
CA MET A 1 -15.44 13.22 10.62
C MET A 1 -16.20 13.66 9.39
N GLY A 2 -16.29 12.86 8.32
CA GLY A 2 -17.22 13.19 7.23
C GLY A 2 -18.64 12.88 7.71
N GLU A 3 -19.53 13.87 7.68
CA GLU A 3 -20.95 13.64 7.93
C GLU A 3 -21.45 12.50 7.03
N ARG A 4 -22.15 11.54 7.62
CA ARG A 4 -22.79 10.48 6.85
C ARG A 4 -23.82 11.15 5.95
N ILE A 5 -23.70 10.92 4.64
CA ILE A 5 -24.71 11.31 3.65
C ILE A 5 -26.09 10.92 4.20
N ALA A 6 -27.01 11.90 4.25
CA ALA A 6 -28.36 11.69 4.74
C ALA A 6 -28.97 10.42 4.11
N SER A 7 -29.58 9.57 4.93
CA SER A 7 -30.03 8.22 4.53
C SER A 7 -30.95 8.21 3.29
N LYS A 8 -31.69 9.30 3.08
CA LYS A 8 -32.56 9.55 1.92
C LYS A 8 -31.74 9.78 0.64
N LEU A 9 -30.68 10.59 0.72
CA LEU A 9 -29.77 10.85 -0.40
C LEU A 9 -29.00 9.57 -0.78
N GLY A 10 -28.51 8.82 0.21
CA GLY A 10 -27.85 7.53 -0.03
C GLY A 10 -28.75 6.50 -0.73
N ARG A 11 -30.04 6.44 -0.36
CA ARG A 11 -31.03 5.58 -1.06
C ARG A 11 -31.29 6.05 -2.49
N SER A 12 -31.41 7.35 -2.73
CA SER A 12 -31.62 7.91 -4.06
C SER A 12 -30.43 7.61 -4.99
N MET A 13 -29.20 7.79 -4.50
CA MET A 13 -27.98 7.46 -5.23
C MET A 13 -27.91 5.98 -5.60
N ARG A 14 -28.22 5.07 -4.66
CA ARG A 14 -28.27 3.62 -4.97
C ARG A 14 -29.29 3.29 -6.06
N LYS A 15 -30.48 3.91 -6.04
CA LYS A 15 -31.48 3.75 -7.11
C LYS A 15 -30.97 4.28 -8.45
N ALA A 16 -30.28 5.43 -8.45
CA ALA A 16 -29.69 5.99 -9.65
C ALA A 16 -28.62 5.07 -10.25
N VAL A 17 -27.71 4.54 -9.43
CA VAL A 17 -26.70 3.56 -9.84
C VAL A 17 -27.36 2.29 -10.39
N GLY A 18 -28.40 1.76 -9.72
CA GLY A 18 -29.13 0.59 -10.22
C GLY A 18 -29.80 0.83 -11.58
N ARG A 19 -30.37 2.02 -11.80
CA ARG A 19 -30.92 2.41 -13.11
C ARG A 19 -29.84 2.50 -14.19
N LEU A 20 -28.69 3.08 -13.86
CA LEU A 20 -27.55 3.16 -14.78
C LEU A 20 -27.00 1.77 -15.11
N ALA A 21 -26.87 0.89 -14.12
CA ALA A 21 -26.44 -0.49 -14.33
C ALA A 21 -27.37 -1.22 -15.29
N LYS A 22 -28.69 -1.16 -15.06
CA LYS A 22 -29.68 -1.74 -15.97
C LYS A 22 -29.62 -1.12 -17.36
N LYS A 23 -29.52 0.21 -17.45
CA LYS A 23 -29.46 0.95 -18.73
C LYS A 23 -28.24 0.55 -19.57
N HIS A 24 -27.10 0.29 -18.94
CA HIS A 24 -25.85 -0.02 -19.61
C HIS A 24 -25.52 -1.52 -19.61
N GLY A 25 -26.46 -2.39 -19.23
CA GLY A 25 -26.24 -3.85 -19.20
C GLY A 25 -25.10 -4.28 -18.27
N LEU A 26 -24.83 -3.51 -17.20
CA LEU A 26 -23.77 -3.83 -16.26
C LEU A 26 -24.19 -4.99 -15.36
N THR A 27 -23.24 -5.85 -15.04
CA THR A 27 -23.45 -7.00 -14.16
C THR A 27 -23.51 -6.56 -12.69
N ASP A 28 -24.30 -7.25 -11.89
CA ASP A 28 -24.33 -7.13 -10.42
C ASP A 28 -23.37 -8.09 -9.73
N GLN A 29 -22.61 -8.86 -10.52
CA GLN A 29 -21.65 -9.83 -10.01
C GLN A 29 -20.57 -9.10 -9.22
N ALA A 30 -20.23 -9.70 -8.08
CA ALA A 30 -19.22 -9.12 -7.24
C ALA A 30 -17.86 -9.15 -7.97
N ARG A 31 -17.16 -8.00 -8.00
CA ARG A 31 -15.84 -7.86 -8.65
C ARG A 31 -14.83 -8.87 -8.13
N ALA A 32 -14.19 -9.65 -9.01
CA ALA A 32 -13.11 -10.58 -8.65
C ALA A 32 -12.08 -9.94 -7.69
N ASN A 33 -11.73 -10.66 -6.63
CA ASN A 33 -10.75 -10.25 -5.62
C ASN A 33 -9.34 -10.70 -5.99
N ARG A 34 -8.92 -10.35 -7.21
CA ARG A 34 -7.61 -10.72 -7.75
C ARG A 34 -6.48 -10.25 -6.84
N ILE A 35 -5.52 -11.13 -6.63
CA ILE A 35 -4.33 -10.88 -5.81
C ILE A 35 -3.30 -10.08 -6.62
N MET A 36 -2.46 -9.32 -5.92
CA MET A 36 -1.20 -8.82 -6.50
C MET A 36 -0.08 -9.67 -5.92
N THR A 37 0.66 -10.39 -6.78
CA THR A 37 1.79 -11.21 -6.33
C THR A 37 2.96 -10.34 -5.87
N ILE A 38 3.91 -10.94 -5.16
CA ILE A 38 5.14 -10.24 -4.73
C ILE A 38 5.95 -9.74 -5.94
N ASP A 39 6.02 -10.51 -7.02
CA ASP A 39 6.71 -10.07 -8.25
C ASP A 39 6.02 -8.87 -8.91
N GLN A 40 4.69 -8.86 -8.92
CA GLN A 40 3.91 -7.71 -9.42
C GLN A 40 4.05 -6.49 -8.52
N LEU A 41 4.12 -6.71 -7.20
CA LEU A 41 4.40 -5.65 -6.24
C LEU A 41 5.81 -5.06 -6.46
N LYS A 42 6.80 -5.91 -6.75
CA LYS A 42 8.16 -5.47 -7.10
C LYS A 42 8.13 -4.60 -8.35
N GLN A 43 7.48 -5.04 -9.43
CA GLN A 43 7.32 -4.24 -10.66
C GLN A 43 6.60 -2.91 -10.38
N HIS A 44 5.57 -2.92 -9.53
CA HIS A 44 4.85 -1.71 -9.12
C HIS A 44 5.75 -0.73 -8.36
N ILE A 45 6.59 -1.22 -7.46
CA ILE A 45 7.58 -0.41 -6.74
C ILE A 45 8.63 0.15 -7.71
N GLU A 46 9.16 -0.68 -8.61
CA GLU A 46 10.15 -0.26 -9.62
C GLU A 46 9.59 0.83 -10.54
N GLU A 47 8.36 0.69 -11.03
CA GLU A 47 7.68 1.73 -11.81
C GLU A 47 7.42 2.98 -10.96
N THR A 48 6.98 2.81 -9.70
CA THR A 48 6.79 3.95 -8.78
C THR A 48 8.09 4.75 -8.59
N LEU A 49 9.23 4.06 -8.51
CA LEU A 49 10.55 4.67 -8.30
C LEU A 49 11.10 5.36 -9.56
N SER A 50 10.90 4.75 -10.74
CA SER A 50 11.52 5.17 -11.99
C SER A 50 10.65 6.09 -12.86
N THR A 51 9.33 6.05 -12.71
CA THR A 51 8.43 6.72 -13.67
C THR A 51 8.53 8.26 -13.61
N THR A 52 8.57 8.86 -14.80
CA THR A 52 8.41 10.31 -15.00
C THR A 52 6.98 10.68 -15.38
N ARG A 53 6.18 9.70 -15.80
CA ARG A 53 4.78 9.88 -16.24
C ARG A 53 3.82 10.19 -15.08
N LYS A 54 4.24 9.92 -13.84
CA LYS A 54 3.50 10.27 -12.63
C LYS A 54 4.36 11.11 -11.69
N MET A 55 4.02 12.38 -11.54
CA MET A 55 4.67 13.28 -10.59
C MET A 55 4.14 13.11 -9.17
N PHE A 56 5.03 13.19 -8.17
CA PHE A 56 4.70 13.14 -6.74
C PHE A 56 4.94 14.48 -6.02
N GLY A 57 5.25 15.54 -6.78
CA GLY A 57 5.65 16.86 -6.27
C GLY A 57 7.08 16.88 -5.73
N LEU A 58 7.41 15.95 -4.82
CA LEU A 58 8.75 15.76 -4.27
C LEU A 58 9.22 14.31 -4.44
N GLY A 59 10.52 14.13 -4.70
CA GLY A 59 11.14 12.81 -4.76
C GLY A 59 10.97 12.02 -3.46
N GLU A 60 10.91 12.70 -2.32
CA GLU A 60 10.65 12.06 -1.03
C GLU A 60 9.25 11.44 -0.95
N VAL A 61 8.22 12.10 -1.47
CA VAL A 61 6.84 11.59 -1.42
C VAL A 61 6.71 10.28 -2.19
N ARG A 62 7.53 10.09 -3.22
CA ARG A 62 7.65 8.81 -3.94
C ARG A 62 8.18 7.69 -3.03
N ILE A 63 9.21 7.97 -2.22
CA ILE A 63 9.74 7.01 -1.23
C ILE A 63 8.70 6.72 -0.15
N LEU A 64 7.96 7.74 0.32
CA LEU A 64 6.86 7.57 1.27
C LEU A 64 5.73 6.70 0.69
N ALA A 65 5.42 6.85 -0.60
CA ALA A 65 4.43 6.01 -1.29
C ALA A 65 4.87 4.54 -1.34
N VAL A 66 6.14 4.26 -1.64
CA VAL A 66 6.72 2.90 -1.60
C VAL A 66 6.66 2.34 -0.19
N LEU A 67 7.08 3.12 0.82
CA LEU A 67 7.01 2.72 2.21
C LEU A 67 5.58 2.35 2.62
N PHE A 68 4.59 3.17 2.26
CA PHE A 68 3.19 2.87 2.54
C PHE A 68 2.77 1.51 1.95
N VAL A 69 3.13 1.24 0.70
CA VAL A 69 2.81 -0.03 0.03
C VAL A 69 3.47 -1.22 0.72
N LEU A 70 4.75 -1.08 1.13
CA LEU A 70 5.48 -2.08 1.90
C LEU A 70 4.94 -2.29 3.32
N LEU A 71 4.22 -1.32 3.88
CA LEU A 71 3.52 -1.47 5.16
C LEU A 71 2.15 -2.15 4.97
N VAL A 72 1.48 -1.93 3.84
CA VAL A 72 0.19 -2.57 3.52
C VAL A 72 0.37 -4.05 3.17
N ALA A 73 1.36 -4.37 2.33
CA ALA A 73 1.50 -5.67 1.68
C ALA A 73 1.71 -6.85 2.64
N PRO A 74 2.73 -6.88 3.51
CA PRO A 74 2.95 -8.00 4.41
C PRO A 74 1.99 -7.98 5.60
N ALA A 75 1.53 -6.81 6.03
CA ALA A 75 0.82 -6.69 7.30
C ALA A 75 -0.67 -6.92 7.18
N GLY A 76 -1.23 -6.82 5.97
CA GLY A 76 -2.67 -6.60 5.82
C GLY A 76 -3.16 -5.48 6.74
N ALA A 77 -2.37 -4.42 6.95
CA ALA A 77 -2.72 -3.35 7.88
C ALA A 77 -3.77 -2.42 7.26
N ARG A 78 -4.61 -1.80 8.10
CA ARG A 78 -5.64 -0.87 7.61
C ARG A 78 -4.96 0.39 7.07
N ARG A 79 -5.27 0.75 5.82
CA ARG A 79 -4.70 1.93 5.12
C ARG A 79 -4.78 3.22 5.95
N ARG A 80 -5.91 3.41 6.64
CA ARG A 80 -6.12 4.56 7.54
C ARG A 80 -5.14 4.62 8.71
N ALA A 81 -4.77 3.47 9.25
CA ALA A 81 -3.83 3.40 10.35
C ALA A 81 -2.44 3.81 9.87
N ILE A 82 -2.03 3.30 8.70
CA ILE A 82 -0.71 3.58 8.12
C ILE A 82 -0.56 5.06 7.76
N THR A 83 -1.54 5.64 7.05
CA THR A 83 -1.53 7.08 6.70
C THR A 83 -1.53 8.01 7.92
N ARG A 84 -1.90 7.51 9.11
CA ARG A 84 -1.96 8.27 10.36
C ARG A 84 -0.80 8.00 11.30
N LEU A 85 0.17 7.17 10.91
CA LEU A 85 1.36 6.92 11.72
C LEU A 85 2.09 8.24 11.98
N ARG A 86 2.43 8.46 13.24
CA ARG A 86 3.29 9.55 13.71
C ARG A 86 4.60 8.99 14.27
N PHE A 87 5.62 9.84 14.42
CA PHE A 87 6.92 9.36 14.93
C PHE A 87 6.82 8.70 16.32
N ARG A 88 5.90 9.15 17.19
CA ARG A 88 5.66 8.48 18.48
C ARG A 88 5.18 7.04 18.37
N ASP A 89 4.57 6.68 17.23
CA ASP A 89 4.07 5.33 16.98
C ASP A 89 5.18 4.39 16.50
N ILE A 90 6.41 4.90 16.28
CA ILE A 90 7.57 4.13 15.87
C ILE A 90 8.54 3.97 17.03
N ARG A 91 9.05 2.75 17.21
CA ARG A 91 10.30 2.51 17.94
C ARG A 91 11.31 1.86 17.00
N VAL A 92 12.51 2.42 16.97
CA VAL A 92 13.64 1.85 16.23
C VAL A 92 14.57 1.21 17.24
N VAL A 93 14.94 -0.05 17.00
CA VAL A 93 15.94 -0.75 17.81
C VAL A 93 16.92 -1.47 16.90
N LEU A 94 18.16 -1.56 17.34
CA LEU A 94 19.16 -2.46 16.78
C LEU A 94 19.11 -3.74 17.62
N ALA A 95 18.83 -4.89 17.02
CA ALA A 95 18.65 -6.16 17.72
C ALA A 95 19.74 -7.15 17.33
N ARG A 96 20.21 -7.92 18.32
CA ARG A 96 21.16 -9.01 18.10
C ARG A 96 20.49 -10.12 17.29
N ASP A 97 21.19 -10.62 16.29
CA ASP A 97 20.69 -11.76 15.53
C ASP A 97 20.77 -13.03 16.40
N PRO A 98 19.65 -13.73 16.69
CA PRO A 98 19.70 -14.97 17.46
C PRO A 98 20.53 -16.07 16.78
N GLU A 99 20.74 -15.99 15.47
CA GLU A 99 21.58 -16.92 14.70
C GLU A 99 23.06 -16.52 14.66
N GLY A 100 23.47 -15.49 15.42
CA GLY A 100 24.86 -15.04 15.50
C GLY A 100 25.33 -14.16 14.33
N GLY A 101 24.41 -13.77 13.44
CA GLY A 101 24.66 -12.81 12.36
C GLY A 101 24.84 -11.35 12.83
N PRO A 102 25.05 -10.42 11.88
CA PRO A 102 25.16 -8.99 12.19
C PRO A 102 23.85 -8.46 12.80
N HIS A 103 23.97 -7.42 13.63
CA HIS A 103 22.81 -6.79 14.24
C HIS A 103 21.76 -6.37 13.20
N LYS A 104 20.49 -6.69 13.49
CA LYS A 104 19.33 -6.41 12.63
C LYS A 104 18.61 -5.16 13.12
N LEU A 105 18.37 -4.22 12.22
CA LEU A 105 17.54 -3.06 12.54
C LEU A 105 16.05 -3.43 12.51
N LEU A 106 15.37 -3.25 13.63
CA LEU A 106 13.94 -3.49 13.77
C LEU A 106 13.18 -2.17 13.98
N ILE A 107 12.09 -2.03 13.24
CA ILE A 107 11.15 -0.92 13.38
C ILE A 107 9.83 -1.51 13.90
N ARG A 108 9.47 -1.12 15.11
CA ARG A 108 8.22 -1.53 15.76
C ARG A 108 7.19 -0.43 15.57
N PHE A 109 6.00 -0.82 15.18
CA PHE A 109 4.86 0.10 15.08
C PHE A 109 3.85 -0.21 16.19
N THR A 110 3.51 0.82 16.95
CA THR A 110 2.48 0.77 17.98
C THR A 110 1.37 1.77 17.65
N PRO A 111 0.58 1.55 16.59
CA PRO A 111 -0.44 2.52 16.20
C PRO A 111 -1.56 2.58 17.26
N LYS A 112 -1.81 3.76 17.83
CA LYS A 112 -2.93 3.96 18.78
C LYS A 112 -4.33 3.68 18.17
N PHE A 113 -4.46 3.60 16.85
CA PHE A 113 -5.75 3.60 16.13
C PHE A 113 -6.23 2.24 15.60
N THR A 114 -5.49 1.16 15.83
CA THR A 114 -5.93 -0.21 15.59
C THR A 114 -5.45 -1.03 16.76
N LYS A 115 -6.31 -1.89 17.33
CA LYS A 115 -5.98 -2.79 18.45
C LYS A 115 -4.52 -3.27 18.38
N GLU A 116 -3.88 -3.18 19.52
CA GLU A 116 -2.46 -2.94 19.75
C GLU A 116 -1.49 -3.88 19.01
N TYR A 117 -0.35 -3.30 18.63
CA TYR A 117 0.86 -3.92 18.10
C TYR A 117 0.78 -4.53 16.68
N LEU A 118 1.46 -3.88 15.72
CA LEU A 118 1.61 -4.38 14.35
C LEU A 118 2.80 -5.33 14.18
N GLY A 119 3.49 -5.71 15.25
CA GLY A 119 4.73 -6.50 15.21
C GLY A 119 5.99 -5.65 15.00
N ALA A 120 7.16 -6.23 15.32
CA ALA A 120 8.45 -5.72 14.88
C ALA A 120 8.66 -6.06 13.40
N LYS A 121 9.11 -5.09 12.60
CA LYS A 121 9.35 -5.29 11.16
C LYS A 121 10.65 -4.60 10.74
N ALA A 122 11.43 -5.27 9.90
CA ALA A 122 12.58 -4.65 9.25
C ALA A 122 12.09 -3.89 8.01
N HIS A 123 12.05 -2.56 8.06
CA HIS A 123 11.75 -1.71 6.90
C HIS A 123 12.86 -0.67 6.68
N PRO A 124 13.89 -0.99 5.87
CA PRO A 124 15.05 -0.12 5.65
C PRO A 124 14.69 1.33 5.26
N HIS A 125 13.55 1.51 4.57
CA HIS A 125 13.11 2.82 4.07
C HIS A 125 12.65 3.80 5.15
N VAL A 126 12.03 3.34 6.25
CA VAL A 126 11.65 4.23 7.38
C VAL A 126 12.90 4.79 8.05
N PHE A 127 13.92 3.95 8.15
CA PHE A 127 15.18 4.29 8.78
C PHE A 127 15.98 5.32 7.95
N LEU A 128 16.07 5.12 6.63
CA LEU A 128 16.70 6.08 5.73
C LEU A 128 16.01 7.46 5.76
N LEU A 129 14.69 7.49 5.94
CA LEU A 129 13.96 8.73 6.19
C LEU A 129 14.35 9.36 7.53
N GLY A 130 14.49 8.54 8.58
CA GLY A 130 14.91 9.02 9.88
C GLY A 130 16.31 9.66 9.89
N ILE A 131 17.27 9.06 9.17
CA ILE A 131 18.58 9.65 8.95
C ILE A 131 18.48 10.97 8.20
N ARG A 132 17.76 10.99 7.07
CA ARG A 132 17.67 12.17 6.20
C ARG A 132 17.05 13.38 6.90
N HIS A 133 16.12 13.15 7.82
CA HIS A 133 15.45 14.19 8.60
C HIS A 133 16.06 14.39 9.99
N GLN A 134 17.20 13.75 10.29
CA GLN A 134 17.86 13.82 11.60
C GLN A 134 16.87 13.60 12.75
N THR A 135 16.06 12.56 12.62
CA THR A 135 14.97 12.27 13.56
C THR A 135 15.45 11.54 14.80
N PHE A 136 16.66 11.00 14.79
CA PHE A 136 17.25 10.34 15.95
C PHE A 136 17.67 11.37 17.00
N ARG A 137 17.46 11.04 18.27
CA ARG A 137 17.94 11.85 19.40
C ARG A 137 19.46 11.94 19.43
N ALA A 138 20.13 10.88 18.99
CA ALA A 138 21.57 10.90 18.75
C ALA A 138 21.86 11.70 17.47
N THR A 139 22.18 12.99 17.64
CA THR A 139 22.46 13.93 16.53
C THR A 139 23.67 13.54 15.69
N SER A 140 24.54 12.69 16.20
CA SER A 140 25.66 12.12 15.46
C SER A 140 25.24 11.14 14.37
N LEU A 141 24.06 10.51 14.47
CA LEU A 141 23.53 9.54 13.48
C LEU A 141 22.95 10.24 12.25
N THR A 142 23.85 10.65 11.36
CA THR A 142 23.56 11.39 10.13
C THR A 142 23.81 10.56 8.86
N THR A 143 24.45 9.40 8.96
CA THR A 143 24.69 8.50 7.82
C THR A 143 24.39 7.04 8.14
N PRO A 144 23.97 6.23 7.15
CA PRO A 144 23.68 4.82 7.36
C PRO A 144 24.88 4.01 7.88
N ASP A 145 26.10 4.41 7.51
CA ASP A 145 27.32 3.70 7.93
C ASP A 145 27.63 3.85 9.42
N GLN A 146 27.17 4.92 10.06
CA GLN A 146 27.33 5.08 11.50
C GLN A 146 26.53 4.03 12.29
N LEU A 147 25.44 3.50 11.74
CA LEU A 147 24.75 2.38 12.38
C LEU A 147 25.60 1.13 12.46
N LYS A 148 26.39 0.84 11.42
CA LYS A 148 27.23 -0.37 11.37
C LYS A 148 28.30 -0.35 12.46
N LYS A 149 28.58 0.83 13.02
CA LYS A 149 29.52 1.05 14.12
C LYS A 149 28.85 0.96 15.50
N LEU A 150 27.52 0.90 15.55
CA LEU A 150 26.81 0.71 16.81
C LEU A 150 26.92 -0.75 17.23
N ASP A 151 27.16 -0.96 18.52
CA ASP A 151 27.16 -2.27 19.14
C ASP A 151 26.18 -2.31 20.31
N ILE A 152 25.72 -3.51 20.62
CA ILE A 152 24.80 -3.80 21.72
C ILE A 152 25.65 -4.26 22.89
N CYS A 153 25.46 -3.67 24.07
CA CYS A 153 26.21 -4.00 25.27
C CYS A 153 26.22 -5.52 25.53
N PRO A 154 27.34 -6.10 26.01
CA PRO A 154 27.38 -7.50 26.40
C PRO A 154 26.26 -7.84 27.40
N GLY A 155 25.55 -8.95 27.15
CA GLY A 155 24.39 -9.35 27.95
C GLY A 155 23.05 -8.75 27.52
N GLU A 156 23.04 -7.72 26.65
CA GLU A 156 21.82 -7.16 26.08
C GLU A 156 21.50 -7.76 24.71
N LEU A 157 20.20 -7.81 24.41
CA LEU A 157 19.68 -8.30 23.12
C LEU A 157 19.37 -7.16 22.14
N GLU A 158 19.17 -5.93 22.63
CA GLU A 158 18.74 -4.81 21.80
C GLU A 158 19.29 -3.47 22.30
N LEU A 159 19.67 -2.60 21.36
CA LEU A 159 20.00 -1.20 21.58
C LEU A 159 18.86 -0.31 21.04
N PRO A 160 18.12 0.41 21.90
CA PRO A 160 17.12 1.37 21.46
C PRO A 160 17.75 2.57 20.73
N LEU A 161 17.16 2.98 19.62
CA LEU A 161 17.52 4.18 18.86
C LEU A 161 16.39 5.21 18.99
N PRO A 162 16.34 5.98 20.10
CA PRO A 162 15.24 6.89 20.36
C PRO A 162 15.17 7.98 19.30
N LEU A 163 13.93 8.27 18.90
CA LEU A 163 13.61 9.41 18.04
C LEU A 163 13.44 10.67 18.90
N ARG A 164 13.54 11.84 18.27
CA ARG A 164 13.34 13.12 18.94
C ARG A 164 11.88 13.31 19.32
N GLU A 165 11.66 13.74 20.55
CA GLU A 165 10.33 13.91 21.15
C GLU A 165 9.55 15.08 20.50
N ASP A 166 10.23 16.08 19.94
CA ASP A 166 9.59 17.20 19.24
C ASP A 166 8.88 16.77 17.93
N LEU A 167 9.17 15.56 17.42
CA LEU A 167 8.55 15.01 16.22
C LEU A 167 7.33 14.12 16.52
N ASP A 168 6.98 13.88 17.78
CA ASP A 168 5.95 12.92 18.19
C ASP A 168 4.56 13.15 17.55
N ASP A 169 4.22 14.41 17.29
CA ASP A 169 2.99 14.83 16.64
C ASP A 169 3.06 14.93 15.11
N THR A 170 4.26 14.76 14.56
CA THR A 170 4.51 14.81 13.11
C THR A 170 4.16 13.47 12.46
N TYR A 171 3.36 13.52 11.39
CA TYR A 171 3.07 12.34 10.59
C TYR A 171 4.31 11.86 9.84
N ILE A 172 4.46 10.54 9.68
CA ILE A 172 5.54 9.97 8.86
C ILE A 172 5.23 10.14 7.37
N LEU A 173 4.01 9.79 6.96
CA LEU A 173 3.58 9.83 5.56
C LEU A 173 2.96 11.18 5.23
N ARG A 174 3.81 12.21 5.05
CA ARG A 174 3.39 13.59 4.77
C ARG A 174 3.19 13.86 3.28
N ARG A 175 2.20 14.69 2.93
CA ARG A 175 1.95 15.09 1.53
C ARG A 175 2.84 16.27 1.12
N ALA A 176 3.20 16.32 -0.15
CA ALA A 176 3.73 17.54 -0.75
C ALA A 176 2.59 18.54 -1.04
N VAL A 177 2.86 19.82 -0.80
CA VAL A 177 1.99 20.94 -1.15
C VAL A 177 2.76 21.90 -2.04
N LEU A 178 2.08 22.47 -3.04
CA LEU A 178 2.66 23.46 -3.92
C LEU A 178 2.62 24.83 -3.23
N THR A 179 3.77 25.50 -3.18
CA THR A 179 3.95 26.87 -2.69
C THR A 179 4.43 27.76 -3.82
N THR A 180 4.56 29.06 -3.57
CA THR A 180 5.06 30.04 -4.54
C THR A 180 6.48 29.73 -5.04
N THR A 181 7.29 29.03 -4.24
CA THR A 181 8.69 28.69 -4.56
C THR A 181 8.88 27.23 -4.99
N GLY A 182 7.80 26.45 -5.08
CA GLY A 182 7.85 25.03 -5.46
C GLY A 182 7.16 24.12 -4.44
N TYR A 183 7.43 22.81 -4.53
CA TYR A 183 6.83 21.85 -3.62
C TYR A 183 7.57 21.78 -2.29
N VAL A 184 6.82 21.75 -1.19
CA VAL A 184 7.34 21.48 0.16
C VAL A 184 6.57 20.36 0.83
N LEU A 185 7.21 19.67 1.77
CA LEU A 185 6.54 18.64 2.56
C LEU A 185 5.71 19.31 3.65
N SER A 186 4.40 19.08 3.64
CA SER A 186 3.48 19.65 4.64
C SER A 186 3.48 18.86 5.94
N ASN A 187 2.84 19.40 6.98
CA ASN A 187 2.54 18.65 8.20
C ASN A 187 1.31 17.74 8.07
N ASP A 188 0.60 17.78 6.95
CA ASP A 188 -0.58 16.95 6.73
C ASP A 188 -0.21 15.57 6.18
N PRO A 189 -0.96 14.52 6.56
CA PRO A 189 -0.72 13.19 6.03
C PRO A 189 -1.18 13.07 4.57
N ILE A 190 -0.53 12.18 3.83
CA ILE A 190 -1.04 11.69 2.55
C ILE A 190 -2.37 10.98 2.81
N SER A 191 -3.42 11.38 2.10
CA SER A 191 -4.74 10.76 2.27
C SER A 191 -4.81 9.36 1.65
N GLU A 192 -5.70 8.51 2.18
CA GLU A 192 -5.98 7.20 1.57
C GLU A 192 -6.43 7.30 0.11
N ALA A 193 -7.17 8.34 -0.24
CA ALA A 193 -7.65 8.58 -1.59
C ALA A 193 -6.47 8.89 -2.53
N MET A 194 -5.52 9.73 -2.10
CA MET A 194 -4.29 10.01 -2.86
C MET A 194 -3.47 8.74 -3.07
N MET A 195 -3.23 7.96 -2.01
CA MET A 195 -2.51 6.68 -2.13
C MET A 195 -3.22 5.71 -3.07
N GLY A 196 -4.53 5.58 -2.95
CA GLY A 196 -5.33 4.75 -3.84
C GLY A 196 -5.24 5.18 -5.31
N ALA A 197 -5.33 6.48 -5.57
CA ALA A 197 -5.22 7.04 -6.92
C ALA A 197 -3.82 6.83 -7.52
N TRP A 198 -2.76 7.05 -6.74
CA TRP A 198 -1.39 6.82 -7.20
C TRP A 198 -1.12 5.35 -7.46
N PHE A 199 -1.53 4.47 -6.53
CA PHE A 199 -1.37 3.03 -6.70
C PHE A 199 -2.08 2.52 -7.96
N LYS A 200 -3.32 3.00 -8.19
CA LYS A 200 -4.08 2.71 -9.40
C LYS A 200 -3.35 3.17 -10.66
N ARG A 201 -2.90 4.43 -10.67
CA ARG A 201 -2.23 5.03 -11.83
C ARG A 201 -0.95 4.27 -12.19
N ILE A 202 -0.14 3.88 -11.21
CA ILE A 202 1.06 3.07 -11.49
C ILE A 202 0.69 1.72 -12.10
N GLY A 203 -0.39 1.07 -11.65
CA GLY A 203 -0.84 -0.16 -12.28
C GLY A 203 -1.35 0.03 -13.71
N GLU A 204 -1.99 1.16 -14.01
CA GLU A 204 -2.35 1.53 -15.39
C GLU A 204 -1.08 1.69 -16.25
N LEU A 205 -0.04 2.37 -15.74
CA LEU A 205 1.23 2.54 -16.45
C LEU A 205 1.93 1.19 -16.75
N LEU A 206 1.82 0.23 -15.84
CA LEU A 206 2.28 -1.14 -16.05
C LEU A 206 1.45 -1.93 -17.09
N GLY A 207 0.32 -1.39 -17.52
CA GLY A 207 -0.58 -2.06 -18.47
C GLY A 207 -1.52 -3.07 -17.82
N LEU A 208 -1.76 -3.00 -16.52
CA LEU A 208 -2.70 -3.89 -15.84
C LEU A 208 -4.13 -3.52 -16.23
N GLU A 209 -4.86 -4.48 -16.79
CA GLU A 209 -6.25 -4.28 -17.22
C GLU A 209 -7.18 -4.15 -16.01
N TYR A 210 -7.05 -5.09 -15.06
CA TYR A 210 -7.78 -5.02 -13.81
C TYR A 210 -7.30 -3.85 -12.97
N SER A 211 -8.25 -3.09 -12.43
CA SER A 211 -7.93 -1.95 -11.55
C SER A 211 -7.08 -2.42 -10.38
N THR A 212 -5.85 -1.91 -10.32
CA THR A 212 -4.97 -2.12 -9.17
C THR A 212 -5.49 -1.33 -7.98
N ILE A 213 -5.81 -2.06 -6.92
CA ILE A 213 -6.29 -1.49 -5.68
C ILE A 213 -5.43 -2.00 -4.54
N LEU A 214 -5.28 -1.17 -3.51
CA LEU A 214 -4.54 -1.55 -2.31
C LEU A 214 -5.13 -2.79 -1.60
N TYR A 215 -6.40 -3.12 -1.85
CA TYR A 215 -7.00 -4.36 -1.35
C TYR A 215 -6.41 -5.62 -1.99
N SER A 216 -5.89 -5.57 -3.22
CA SER A 216 -5.26 -6.73 -3.88
C SER A 216 -4.02 -7.21 -3.13
N LEU A 217 -3.32 -6.30 -2.45
CA LEU A 217 -2.22 -6.63 -1.53
C LEU A 217 -2.73 -7.36 -0.28
N ARG A 218 -3.86 -6.90 0.29
CA ARG A 218 -4.49 -7.56 1.43
C ARG A 218 -5.05 -8.93 1.08
N TYR A 219 -5.62 -9.09 -0.12
CA TYR A 219 -6.06 -10.39 -0.62
C TYR A 219 -4.87 -11.33 -0.73
N ASN A 220 -3.75 -10.88 -1.31
CA ASN A 220 -2.54 -11.70 -1.42
C ASN A 220 -2.04 -12.16 -0.04
N ALA A 221 -1.89 -11.24 0.91
CA ALA A 221 -1.43 -11.57 2.26
C ALA A 221 -2.39 -12.54 2.97
N ALA A 222 -3.69 -12.24 2.95
CA ALA A 222 -4.70 -13.04 3.64
C ALA A 222 -4.76 -14.48 3.12
N ASN A 223 -4.73 -14.68 1.80
CA ASN A 223 -4.73 -16.01 1.20
C ASN A 223 -3.38 -16.71 1.41
N GLY A 224 -2.25 -15.98 1.40
CA GLY A 224 -0.95 -16.55 1.71
C GLY A 224 -0.84 -17.06 3.15
N PHE A 225 -1.42 -16.32 4.11
CA PHE A 225 -1.49 -16.74 5.50
C PHE A 225 -2.39 -17.95 5.71
N ASP A 226 -3.54 -18.00 5.04
CA ASP A 226 -4.46 -19.15 5.12
C ASP A 226 -3.82 -20.45 4.60
N GLN A 227 -2.87 -20.35 3.68
CA GLN A 227 -2.16 -21.50 3.10
C GLN A 227 -0.86 -21.85 3.83
N SER A 228 -0.43 -21.06 4.81
CA SER A 228 0.84 -21.26 5.52
C SER A 228 0.66 -22.21 6.70
N ALA A 229 1.57 -23.17 6.85
CA ALA A 229 1.62 -24.05 8.02
C ALA A 229 2.02 -23.29 9.31
N ASP A 230 2.70 -22.14 9.16
CA ASP A 230 3.24 -21.35 10.27
C ASP A 230 2.22 -20.32 10.81
N VAL A 231 1.08 -20.16 10.13
CA VAL A 231 0.09 -19.13 10.48
C VAL A 231 -1.24 -19.79 10.81
N SER A 232 -1.57 -19.80 12.11
CA SER A 232 -2.89 -20.25 12.55
C SER A 232 -4.00 -19.31 12.09
N GLU A 233 -5.24 -19.82 12.05
CA GLU A 233 -6.42 -19.01 11.78
C GLU A 233 -6.53 -17.80 12.71
N ALA A 234 -6.25 -17.99 14.01
CA ALA A 234 -6.26 -16.93 15.00
C ALA A 234 -5.21 -15.86 14.71
N LEU A 235 -3.99 -16.27 14.34
CA LEU A 235 -2.92 -15.33 13.97
C LEU A 235 -3.26 -14.56 12.68
N ARG A 236 -3.81 -15.23 11.65
CA ARG A 236 -4.31 -14.55 10.45
C ARG A 236 -5.37 -13.50 10.80
N ASN A 237 -6.33 -13.86 11.63
CA ASN A 237 -7.42 -12.96 12.03
C ASN A 237 -6.88 -11.77 12.83
N LEU A 238 -5.91 -11.98 13.72
CA LEU A 238 -5.21 -10.91 14.43
C LEU A 238 -4.53 -9.95 13.44
N VAL A 239 -3.73 -10.47 12.50
CA VAL A 239 -3.01 -9.68 11.50
C VAL A 239 -3.96 -8.86 10.61
N LEU A 240 -5.08 -9.46 10.17
CA LEU A 240 -6.08 -8.75 9.35
C LEU A 240 -6.96 -7.79 10.17
N GLY A 241 -6.94 -7.88 11.50
CA GLY A 241 -7.78 -7.12 12.41
C GLY A 241 -9.24 -7.57 12.39
N HIS A 242 -9.47 -8.88 12.28
CA HIS A 242 -10.78 -9.52 12.29
C HIS A 242 -11.02 -10.25 13.61
N ALA A 243 -12.26 -10.24 14.11
CA ALA A 243 -12.65 -10.98 15.31
C ALA A 243 -12.90 -12.48 15.03
N SER A 244 -13.11 -12.83 13.76
CA SER A 244 -13.37 -14.19 13.30
C SER A 244 -12.95 -14.32 11.83
N SER A 245 -13.08 -15.51 11.27
CA SER A 245 -12.79 -15.78 9.86
C SER A 245 -13.93 -15.43 8.90
N GLU A 246 -15.09 -15.01 9.40
CA GLU A 246 -16.22 -14.63 8.56
C GLU A 246 -15.83 -13.50 7.57
N PRO A 247 -15.22 -12.39 8.01
CA PRO A 247 -14.85 -11.32 7.08
C PRO A 247 -13.83 -11.79 6.04
N PHE A 248 -12.92 -12.69 6.43
CA PHE A 248 -11.98 -13.30 5.51
C PHE A 248 -12.72 -14.10 4.42
N ARG A 249 -13.60 -15.02 4.80
CA ARG A 249 -14.35 -15.87 3.87
C ARG A 249 -15.21 -15.07 2.89
N HIS A 250 -15.87 -14.01 3.35
CA HIS A 250 -16.78 -13.23 2.50
C HIS A 250 -16.11 -12.17 1.63
N HIS A 251 -14.93 -11.66 2.04
CA HIS A 251 -14.33 -10.49 1.39
C HIS A 251 -12.90 -10.67 0.90
N TYR A 252 -12.15 -11.65 1.42
CA TYR A 252 -10.72 -11.82 1.14
C TYR A 252 -10.36 -13.15 0.48
N LEU A 253 -11.01 -14.24 0.86
CA LEU A 253 -10.81 -15.56 0.27
C LEU A 253 -11.07 -15.50 -1.24
N GLY A 254 -10.12 -15.96 -2.04
CA GLY A 254 -10.20 -15.95 -3.50
C GLY A 254 -11.54 -16.48 -4.01
N ARG A 255 -12.16 -15.76 -4.95
CA ARG A 255 -13.40 -16.19 -5.61
C ARG A 255 -13.15 -17.18 -6.74
N GLU A 256 -11.94 -17.19 -7.27
CA GLU A 256 -11.44 -18.20 -8.19
C GLU A 256 -10.81 -19.34 -7.36
N ILE A 257 -10.86 -20.55 -7.89
CA ILE A 257 -10.30 -21.73 -7.21
C ILE A 257 -8.78 -21.67 -7.29
N GLY A 258 -8.16 -21.22 -6.20
CA GLY A 258 -6.71 -21.06 -6.09
C GLY A 258 -5.92 -22.35 -5.92
N ALA A 259 -6.41 -23.50 -6.40
CA ALA A 259 -5.75 -24.79 -6.32
C ALA A 259 -5.97 -25.61 -7.60
N ASP A 260 -4.94 -26.34 -8.04
CA ASP A 260 -5.04 -27.27 -9.17
C ASP A 260 -5.70 -28.59 -8.71
N LEU A 261 -7.03 -28.55 -8.60
CA LEU A 261 -7.84 -29.69 -8.15
C LEU A 261 -7.68 -30.91 -9.06
N TRP A 262 -7.43 -30.71 -10.35
CA TRP A 262 -7.21 -31.80 -11.29
C TRP A 262 -5.85 -32.48 -11.09
N GLY A 263 -4.78 -31.71 -10.93
CA GLY A 263 -3.46 -32.22 -10.57
C GLY A 263 -3.51 -33.04 -9.29
N ILE A 264 -4.16 -32.48 -8.24
CA ILE A 264 -4.38 -33.17 -6.96
C ILE A 264 -5.14 -34.48 -7.15
N ARG A 265 -6.29 -34.45 -7.83
CA ARG A 265 -7.13 -35.64 -8.04
C ARG A 265 -6.43 -36.75 -8.83
N ARG A 266 -5.50 -36.38 -9.72
CA ARG A 266 -4.70 -37.35 -10.49
C ARG A 266 -3.42 -37.81 -9.79
N GLY A 267 -3.14 -37.35 -8.57
CA GLY A 267 -1.87 -37.63 -7.88
C GLY A 267 -0.64 -37.01 -8.57
N GLN A 268 -0.85 -35.99 -9.40
CA GLN A 268 0.21 -35.28 -10.09
C GLN A 268 0.67 -34.08 -9.27
N LYS A 269 1.89 -33.59 -9.53
CA LYS A 269 2.37 -32.33 -8.95
C LYS A 269 1.43 -31.18 -9.38
N PRO A 270 0.74 -30.49 -8.45
CA PRO A 270 -0.19 -29.42 -8.80
C PRO A 270 0.53 -28.27 -9.51
N GLN A 271 -0.08 -27.70 -10.56
CA GLN A 271 0.45 -26.55 -11.29
C GLN A 271 0.18 -25.22 -10.56
N GLN A 272 0.56 -25.15 -9.29
CA GLN A 272 0.19 -24.05 -8.39
C GLN A 272 0.68 -22.67 -8.87
N ALA A 273 1.84 -22.63 -9.56
CA ALA A 273 2.37 -21.40 -10.12
C ALA A 273 1.46 -20.81 -11.22
N LEU A 274 0.90 -21.67 -12.08
CA LEU A 274 -0.01 -21.27 -13.15
C LEU A 274 -1.34 -20.75 -12.58
N ILE A 275 -1.91 -21.45 -11.61
CA ILE A 275 -3.14 -21.02 -10.92
C ILE A 275 -2.93 -19.67 -10.21
N LYS A 276 -1.81 -19.52 -9.51
CA LYS A 276 -1.47 -18.24 -8.87
C LYS A 276 -1.30 -17.12 -9.89
N GLN A 277 -0.75 -17.43 -11.07
CA GLN A 277 -0.62 -16.47 -12.16
C GLN A 277 -2.00 -16.07 -12.70
N SER A 278 -2.92 -17.00 -12.97
CA SER A 278 -4.27 -16.69 -13.48
C SER A 278 -5.07 -15.82 -12.51
N ASP A 279 -4.99 -16.10 -11.22
CA ASP A 279 -5.76 -15.41 -10.18
C ASP A 279 -5.20 -14.01 -9.86
N SER A 280 -4.02 -13.68 -10.42
CA SER A 280 -3.34 -12.42 -10.18
C SER A 280 -3.83 -11.31 -11.11
N VAL A 281 -3.68 -10.05 -10.66
CA VAL A 281 -3.98 -8.87 -11.49
C VAL A 281 -3.10 -8.79 -12.74
N GLY A 282 -1.87 -9.29 -12.67
CA GLY A 282 -0.92 -9.28 -13.79
C GLY A 282 -1.16 -10.33 -14.87
N HIS A 283 -2.10 -11.26 -14.69
CA HIS A 283 -2.53 -12.16 -15.78
C HIS A 283 -2.96 -11.38 -17.03
N SER A 284 -3.52 -10.18 -16.82
CA SER A 284 -4.07 -9.30 -17.85
C SER A 284 -3.11 -8.22 -18.36
N ILE A 285 -1.81 -8.32 -18.05
CA ILE A 285 -0.85 -7.25 -18.38
C ILE A 285 -0.76 -7.04 -19.90
N SER A 286 -0.97 -5.81 -20.36
CA SER A 286 -0.91 -5.44 -21.77
C SER A 286 -0.34 -4.03 -21.96
N LYS A 287 0.84 -3.94 -22.58
CA LYS A 287 1.47 -2.66 -22.95
C LYS A 287 0.83 -2.00 -24.17
N ARG A 288 -0.05 -2.70 -24.89
CA ARG A 288 -0.76 -2.18 -26.07
C ARG A 288 -1.92 -1.26 -25.69
N ARG A 289 -2.33 -1.27 -24.41
CA ARG A 289 -3.45 -0.47 -23.93
C ARG A 289 -3.03 0.99 -23.81
N LEU A 290 -3.69 1.85 -24.58
CA LEU A 290 -3.55 3.30 -24.46
C LEU A 290 -4.06 3.73 -23.07
N THR A 291 -3.19 4.43 -22.34
CA THR A 291 -3.46 4.91 -20.97
C THR A 291 -3.51 6.42 -20.87
N ASP A 292 -2.93 7.10 -21.85
CA ASP A 292 -2.94 8.55 -22.02
C ASP A 292 -3.38 8.87 -23.44
N LEU A 293 -3.95 10.05 -23.62
CA LEU A 293 -4.30 10.56 -24.93
C LEU A 293 -3.04 10.83 -25.74
N THR A 294 -3.11 10.66 -27.05
CA THR A 294 -2.06 11.15 -27.95
C THR A 294 -2.01 12.68 -27.91
N GLN A 295 -0.90 13.27 -28.38
CA GLN A 295 -0.78 14.72 -28.49
C GLN A 295 -1.87 15.31 -29.39
N GLU A 296 -2.20 14.63 -30.50
CA GLU A 296 -3.28 15.02 -31.42
C GLU A 296 -4.65 14.96 -30.75
N GLN A 297 -4.94 13.88 -30.01
CA GLN A 297 -6.19 13.76 -29.25
C GLN A 297 -6.31 14.84 -28.18
N SER A 298 -5.21 15.12 -27.47
CA SER A 298 -5.16 16.17 -26.45
C SER A 298 -5.40 17.56 -27.06
N ALA A 299 -4.77 17.85 -28.20
CA ALA A 299 -4.95 19.10 -28.94
C ALA A 299 -6.40 19.26 -29.45
N SER A 300 -7.00 18.18 -29.96
CA SER A 300 -8.40 18.16 -30.42
C SER A 300 -9.39 18.42 -29.28
N ILE A 301 -9.17 17.84 -28.09
CA ILE A 301 -10.02 18.10 -26.92
C ILE A 301 -9.88 19.55 -26.45
N ALA A 302 -8.66 20.11 -26.47
CA ALA A 302 -8.41 21.49 -26.06
C ALA A 302 -9.14 22.52 -26.95
N THR A 303 -9.35 22.20 -28.22
CA THR A 303 -10.08 23.07 -29.16
C THR A 303 -11.59 22.82 -29.16
N HIS A 304 -12.09 21.80 -28.45
CA HIS A 304 -13.51 21.46 -28.43
C HIS A 304 -14.37 22.62 -27.86
N PRO A 305 -15.45 23.04 -28.56
CA PRO A 305 -16.21 24.25 -28.20
C PRO A 305 -16.74 24.25 -26.76
N THR A 306 -17.21 23.11 -26.26
CA THR A 306 -17.70 22.96 -24.89
C THR A 306 -16.59 23.15 -23.84
N ILE A 307 -15.39 22.61 -24.10
CA ILE A 307 -14.26 22.72 -23.17
C ILE A 307 -13.80 24.18 -23.11
N ARG A 308 -13.63 24.84 -24.27
CA ARG A 308 -13.27 26.27 -24.31
C ARG A 308 -14.27 27.15 -23.55
N ARG A 309 -15.57 26.88 -23.71
CA ARG A 309 -16.63 27.61 -23.01
C ARG A 309 -16.55 27.43 -21.49
N LEU A 310 -16.26 26.22 -21.01
CA LEU A 310 -16.13 25.92 -19.58
C LEU A 310 -14.86 26.54 -18.98
N THR A 311 -13.75 26.55 -19.71
CA THR A 311 -12.49 27.15 -19.24
C THR A 311 -12.55 28.67 -19.17
N MET A 312 -13.33 29.33 -20.04
CA MET A 312 -13.52 30.79 -19.99
C MET A 312 -14.50 31.26 -18.90
N ALA A 313 -15.24 30.33 -18.28
CA ALA A 313 -16.21 30.61 -17.22
C ALA A 313 -15.62 30.41 -15.80
N LEU A 314 -14.34 30.06 -15.70
CA LEU A 314 -13.53 29.94 -14.50
C LEU A 314 -12.58 31.13 -14.39
#